data_AF-F7KWX7-F1
#
_entry.id   AF-F7KWX7-F1
#
_cell.length_a   1.000
_cell.length_b   1.000
_cell.length_c   1.000
_cell.angle_alpha   90.00
_cell.angle_beta   90.00
_cell.angle_gamma   90.00
#
_symmetry.space_group_name_H-M   'P 1'
#
loop_
_entity.id
_entity.type
_entity.pdbx_description
1 polymer ?
#
loop_
_entity_poly.entity_id
_entity_poly.type
_entity_poly.pdbx_seq_one_letter_code
_entity_poly.pdbx_strand_id
1 'polypeptide(L)'
;MKSFLVLIILIFLTACTNTRYSYYPENYKNSDISISASLVEFDNESSPLSYIWIYDLRNHYRNRERESYHNIKILSSTVKINSNGKENIVHTKSDSDHIYIYDQGIIITGDFTAYIGRVQLDNGKIIDIPPLKFKKHVLIEKYSGLDDAFSKGVPRKEIFSGTVEDYKKQKK
;
A
#
# COMPACT_ATOMS: atom_id res chain seq x y z
N MET A 1 28.97 7.44 37.41
CA MET A 1 29.38 7.56 35.97
C MET A 1 29.30 6.24 35.20
N LYS A 2 29.65 5.08 35.77
CA LYS A 2 29.55 3.77 35.07
C LYS A 2 28.11 3.36 34.68
N SER A 3 27.10 3.59 35.54
CA SER A 3 25.71 3.22 35.20
C SER A 3 25.06 4.10 34.12
N PHE A 4 25.49 5.36 33.99
CA PHE A 4 24.97 6.28 32.99
C PHE A 4 25.45 5.94 31.57
N LEU A 5 26.69 5.45 31.45
CA LEU A 5 27.25 4.95 30.19
C LEU A 5 26.52 3.68 29.71
N VAL A 6 26.16 2.79 30.63
CA VAL A 6 25.41 1.56 30.33
C VAL A 6 24.00 1.88 29.82
N LEU A 7 23.33 2.89 30.38
CA LEU A 7 22.01 3.33 29.94
C LEU A 7 22.03 3.90 28.50
N ILE A 8 23.06 4.68 28.17
CA ILE A 8 23.26 5.23 26.81
C ILE A 8 23.50 4.09 25.81
N ILE A 9 24.31 3.08 26.17
CA ILE A 9 24.56 1.90 25.32
C ILE A 9 23.28 1.10 25.09
N LEU A 10 22.43 0.93 26.12
CA LEU A 10 21.14 0.22 26.01
C LEU A 10 20.17 0.88 25.03
N ILE A 11 20.19 2.21 24.89
CA ILE A 11 19.34 2.93 23.93
C ILE A 11 19.75 2.61 22.48
N PHE A 12 21.04 2.44 22.20
CA PHE A 12 21.52 2.05 20.86
C PHE A 12 21.31 0.55 20.55
N LEU A 13 20.90 -0.25 21.53
CA LEU A 13 20.63 -1.69 21.37
C LEU A 13 19.16 -2.00 21.03
N THR A 14 18.26 -1.02 21.08
CA THR A 14 16.86 -1.28 20.74
C THR A 14 16.71 -1.45 19.23
N ALA A 15 16.47 -2.68 18.78
CA ALA A 15 16.11 -2.94 17.40
C ALA A 15 14.74 -2.32 17.11
N CYS A 16 14.67 -1.42 16.13
CA CYS A 16 13.41 -0.83 15.68
C CYS A 16 12.85 -1.70 14.55
N THR A 17 11.58 -2.10 14.67
CA THR A 17 10.89 -2.81 13.60
C THR A 17 9.83 -1.90 13.01
N ASN A 18 9.98 -1.52 11.75
CA ASN A 18 8.94 -0.83 11.00
C ASN A 18 8.10 -1.88 10.26
N THR A 19 6.79 -1.84 10.44
CA THR A 19 5.84 -2.72 9.77
C THR A 19 4.86 -1.87 8.99
N ARG A 20 4.70 -2.15 7.70
CA ARG A 20 3.72 -1.48 6.85
C ARG A 20 2.92 -2.50 6.06
N TYR A 21 1.61 -2.40 6.16
CA TYR A 21 0.62 -3.15 5.43
C TYR A 21 0.08 -2.33 4.27
N SER A 22 -0.21 -3.03 3.17
CA SER A 22 -0.86 -2.47 2.00
C SER A 22 -1.55 -3.59 1.23
N TYR A 23 -2.33 -3.25 0.21
CA TYR A 23 -2.95 -4.21 -0.67
C TYR A 23 -2.48 -4.01 -2.10
N TYR A 24 -2.18 -5.11 -2.79
CA TYR A 24 -1.85 -5.12 -4.21
C TYR A 24 -2.68 -6.17 -4.95
N PRO A 25 -3.10 -5.91 -6.19
CA PRO A 25 -3.79 -6.89 -7.00
C PRO A 25 -2.79 -7.94 -7.50
N GLU A 26 -3.02 -9.22 -7.19
CA GLU A 26 -2.12 -10.31 -7.60
C GLU A 26 -2.24 -10.66 -9.09
N ASN A 27 -3.34 -10.24 -9.73
CA ASN A 27 -3.70 -10.62 -11.09
C ASN A 27 -3.68 -9.45 -12.08
N TYR A 28 -2.96 -8.37 -11.79
CA TYR A 28 -2.95 -7.19 -12.64
C TYR A 28 -1.58 -6.54 -12.76
N LYS A 29 -1.19 -6.26 -14.00
CA LYS A 29 0.00 -5.51 -14.37
C LYS A 29 -0.31 -4.71 -15.62
N ASN A 30 0.09 -3.44 -15.62
CA ASN A 30 -0.11 -2.53 -16.74
C ASN A 30 1.11 -1.62 -16.86
N SER A 31 1.43 -1.18 -18.08
CA SER A 31 2.58 -0.31 -18.36
C SER A 31 2.30 1.18 -18.16
N ASP A 32 1.02 1.57 -18.18
CA ASP A 32 0.58 2.96 -18.07
C ASP A 32 0.15 3.33 -16.64
N ILE A 33 -0.41 2.38 -15.89
CA ILE A 33 -0.93 2.62 -14.53
C ILE A 33 -0.46 1.58 -13.52
N SER A 34 -0.46 1.98 -12.25
CA SER A 34 -0.34 1.11 -11.09
C SER A 34 -1.61 1.18 -10.25
N ILE A 35 -1.99 0.08 -9.61
CA ILE A 35 -3.16 0.03 -8.74
C ILE A 35 -2.73 -0.61 -7.41
N SER A 36 -3.06 0.07 -6.32
CA SER A 36 -2.80 -0.41 -4.95
C SER A 36 -3.91 0.04 -4.02
N ALA A 37 -3.90 -0.45 -2.78
CA ALA A 37 -4.86 -0.03 -1.77
C ALA A 37 -4.17 0.19 -0.42
N SER A 38 -4.63 1.19 0.32
CA SER A 38 -4.10 1.56 1.63
C SER A 38 -5.09 1.23 2.74
N LEU A 39 -4.55 0.96 3.93
CA LEU A 39 -5.32 0.84 5.16
C LEU A 39 -5.51 2.23 5.80
N VAL A 40 -6.46 2.35 6.71
CA VAL A 40 -6.64 3.54 7.56
C VAL A 40 -5.39 3.76 8.43
N GLU A 41 -4.92 2.70 9.09
CA GLU A 41 -3.65 2.63 9.81
C GLU A 41 -2.76 1.60 9.11
N PHE A 42 -1.71 2.07 8.43
CA PHE A 42 -0.86 1.19 7.63
C PHE A 42 0.07 0.31 8.47
N ASP A 43 0.25 0.57 9.76
CA ASP A 43 1.07 -0.23 10.67
C ASP A 43 0.27 -1.28 11.47
N ASN A 44 -1.05 -1.34 11.24
CA ASN A 44 -1.97 -2.23 11.92
C ASN A 44 -2.58 -3.26 10.95
N GLU A 45 -2.23 -4.55 11.12
CA GLU A 45 -2.75 -5.63 10.25
C GLU A 45 -4.27 -5.69 10.23
N SER A 46 -4.93 -5.40 11.36
CA SER A 46 -6.38 -5.47 11.48
C SER A 46 -7.10 -4.19 11.03
N SER A 47 -6.36 -3.17 10.62
CA SER A 47 -6.95 -1.92 10.15
C SER A 47 -7.82 -2.16 8.91
N PRO A 48 -8.96 -1.46 8.79
CA PRO A 48 -9.78 -1.52 7.59
C PRO A 48 -9.07 -0.89 6.38
N LEU A 49 -9.50 -1.33 5.20
CA LEU A 49 -9.21 -0.75 3.90
C LEU A 49 -9.73 0.70 3.85
N SER A 50 -8.84 1.65 3.63
CA SER A 50 -9.17 3.07 3.49
C SER A 50 -9.63 3.38 2.07
N TYR A 51 -8.75 3.14 1.08
CA TYR A 51 -9.02 3.45 -0.31
C TYR A 51 -8.27 2.52 -1.28
N ILE A 52 -8.76 2.45 -2.51
CA ILE A 52 -8.00 1.96 -3.67
C ILE A 52 -7.47 3.18 -4.43
N TRP A 53 -6.18 3.17 -4.79
CA TRP A 53 -5.52 4.21 -5.56
C TRP A 53 -5.08 3.70 -6.93
N ILE A 54 -5.41 4.47 -7.95
CA ILE A 54 -5.04 4.23 -9.35
C ILE A 54 -4.05 5.32 -9.74
N TYR A 55 -2.80 4.95 -9.96
CA TYR A 55 -1.71 5.89 -10.18
C TYR A 55 -1.22 5.87 -11.63
N ASP A 56 -1.12 7.03 -12.25
CA ASP A 56 -0.52 7.17 -13.58
C ASP A 56 1.01 7.08 -13.49
N LEU A 57 1.60 6.11 -14.16
CA LEU A 57 3.03 5.84 -14.06
C LEU A 57 3.90 6.95 -14.65
N ARG A 58 3.36 7.83 -15.51
CA ARG A 58 4.08 9.02 -15.99
C ARG A 58 4.46 9.96 -14.85
N ASN A 59 3.64 10.01 -13.80
CA ASN A 59 3.95 10.82 -12.60
C ASN A 59 5.21 10.35 -11.86
N HIS A 60 5.65 9.10 -12.05
CA HIS A 60 6.84 8.59 -11.37
C HIS A 60 8.12 9.32 -11.78
N TYR A 61 8.19 9.76 -13.05
CA TYR A 61 9.36 10.42 -13.62
C TYR A 61 9.10 11.89 -14.00
N ARG A 62 7.91 12.43 -13.70
CA ARG A 62 7.57 13.80 -14.08
C ARG A 62 8.46 14.81 -13.39
N ASN A 63 8.81 15.87 -14.11
CA ASN A 63 9.43 17.03 -13.48
C ASN A 63 8.36 17.80 -12.71
N ARG A 64 8.35 17.68 -11.39
CA ARG A 64 7.31 18.27 -10.54
C ARG A 64 7.23 19.80 -10.59
N GLU A 65 8.28 20.49 -11.05
CA GLU A 65 8.33 21.95 -11.18
C GLU A 65 7.79 22.44 -12.52
N ARG A 66 7.78 21.58 -13.56
CA ARG A 66 7.44 21.97 -14.94
C ARG A 66 6.22 21.26 -15.49
N GLU A 67 5.87 20.12 -14.95
CA GLU A 67 4.84 19.23 -15.47
C GLU A 67 3.72 19.07 -14.44
N SER A 68 2.50 19.34 -14.88
CA SER A 68 1.29 19.08 -14.10
C SER A 68 1.19 17.61 -13.72
N TYR A 69 0.50 17.32 -12.62
CA TYR A 69 0.18 15.95 -12.25
C TYR A 69 -0.73 15.31 -13.29
N HIS A 70 -0.37 14.13 -13.77
CA HIS A 70 -1.19 13.34 -14.69
C HIS A 70 -2.34 12.72 -13.91
N ASN A 71 -3.54 13.27 -14.12
CA ASN A 71 -4.74 12.81 -13.45
C ASN A 71 -5.33 11.58 -14.15
N ILE A 72 -6.01 10.76 -13.35
CA ILE A 72 -6.82 9.65 -13.82
C ILE A 72 -8.27 9.92 -13.45
N LYS A 73 -9.17 9.67 -14.40
CA LYS A 73 -10.61 9.72 -14.18
C LYS A 73 -11.18 8.33 -14.13
N ILE A 74 -11.85 7.99 -13.03
CA ILE A 74 -12.64 6.77 -12.92
C ILE A 74 -13.97 7.00 -13.63
N LEU A 75 -14.28 6.18 -14.64
CA LEU A 75 -15.47 6.38 -15.47
C LEU A 75 -16.73 5.75 -14.87
N SER A 76 -16.56 4.78 -13.96
CA SER A 76 -17.67 4.17 -13.22
C SER A 76 -18.07 5.07 -12.05
N SER A 77 -19.36 5.38 -11.90
CA SER A 77 -19.90 6.12 -10.73
C SER A 77 -19.96 5.28 -9.45
N THR A 78 -19.87 3.95 -9.61
CA THR A 78 -19.83 2.98 -8.52
C THR A 78 -18.85 1.87 -8.82
N VAL A 79 -18.20 1.36 -7.78
CA VAL A 79 -17.33 0.19 -7.81
C VAL A 79 -17.91 -0.87 -6.90
N LYS A 80 -17.97 -2.10 -7.39
CA LYS A 80 -18.36 -3.25 -6.57
C LYS A 80 -17.12 -3.82 -5.88
N ILE A 81 -17.24 -4.10 -4.59
CA ILE A 81 -16.22 -4.80 -3.81
C ILE A 81 -16.83 -6.05 -3.18
N ASN A 82 -16.23 -7.21 -3.46
CA ASN A 82 -16.57 -8.47 -2.80
C ASN A 82 -15.46 -8.84 -1.82
N SER A 83 -15.80 -9.01 -0.54
CA SER A 83 -14.89 -9.57 0.46
C SER A 83 -15.64 -10.61 1.28
N ASN A 84 -15.08 -11.81 1.40
CA ASN A 84 -15.67 -12.93 2.13
C ASN A 84 -17.13 -13.22 1.78
N GLY A 85 -17.49 -13.13 0.49
CA GLY A 85 -18.86 -13.39 0.01
C GLY A 85 -19.85 -12.24 0.26
N LYS A 86 -19.44 -11.17 0.96
CA LYS A 86 -20.23 -9.95 1.11
C LYS A 86 -19.90 -8.99 -0.02
N GLU A 87 -20.94 -8.59 -0.75
CA GLU A 87 -20.86 -7.57 -1.78
C GLU A 87 -21.18 -6.19 -1.19
N ASN A 88 -20.34 -5.19 -1.49
CA ASN A 88 -20.57 -3.79 -1.15
C ASN A 88 -20.47 -2.96 -2.42
N ILE A 89 -21.29 -1.92 -2.52
CA ILE A 89 -21.24 -0.92 -3.58
C ILE A 89 -20.60 0.33 -3.00
N VAL A 90 -19.55 0.82 -3.64
CA VAL A 90 -18.78 2.00 -3.24
C VAL A 90 -18.99 3.08 -4.28
N HIS A 91 -19.44 4.26 -3.87
CA HIS A 91 -19.55 5.40 -4.78
C HIS A 91 -18.18 5.99 -5.08
N THR A 92 -17.92 6.31 -6.35
CA THR A 92 -16.69 7.01 -6.74
C THR A 92 -16.91 8.52 -6.66
N LYS A 93 -15.82 9.26 -6.43
CA LYS A 93 -15.85 10.72 -6.55
C LYS A 93 -15.43 11.08 -7.97
N SER A 94 -16.13 12.05 -8.58
CA SER A 94 -15.69 12.64 -9.84
C SER A 94 -14.30 13.25 -9.66
N ASP A 95 -13.44 13.06 -10.67
CA ASP A 95 -12.10 13.64 -10.74
C ASP A 95 -11.16 13.25 -9.59
N SER A 96 -11.36 12.07 -9.02
CA SER A 96 -10.43 11.46 -8.07
C SER A 96 -9.80 10.19 -8.67
N ASP A 97 -8.50 10.06 -8.45
CA ASP A 97 -7.72 8.84 -8.70
C ASP A 97 -7.82 7.83 -7.53
N HIS A 98 -8.62 8.16 -6.50
CA HIS A 98 -8.89 7.35 -5.32
C HIS A 98 -10.36 6.90 -5.25
N ILE A 99 -10.57 5.66 -4.82
CA ILE A 99 -11.87 5.11 -4.46
C ILE A 99 -11.90 4.97 -2.94
N TYR A 100 -12.52 5.92 -2.24
CA TYR A 100 -12.62 5.96 -0.78
C TYR A 100 -13.69 5.00 -0.27
N ILE A 101 -13.31 4.07 0.59
CA ILE A 101 -14.14 2.92 1.00
C ILE A 101 -14.54 3.06 2.46
N TYR A 102 -13.57 3.28 3.35
CA TYR A 102 -13.82 3.43 4.78
C TYR A 102 -14.73 4.62 5.10
N ASP A 103 -14.53 5.74 4.40
CA ASP A 103 -15.33 6.96 4.54
C ASP A 103 -16.82 6.76 4.26
N GLN A 104 -17.19 5.68 3.58
CA GLN A 104 -18.58 5.31 3.30
C GLN A 104 -19.17 4.32 4.33
N GLY A 105 -18.45 4.06 5.43
CA GLY A 105 -18.86 3.13 6.48
C GLY A 105 -18.67 1.65 6.13
N ILE A 106 -17.93 1.35 5.06
CA ILE A 106 -17.67 -0.02 4.59
C ILE A 106 -16.38 -0.54 5.22
N ILE A 107 -16.49 -1.61 6.00
CA ILE A 107 -15.37 -2.22 6.72
C ILE A 107 -14.89 -3.48 5.98
N ILE A 108 -13.66 -3.44 5.48
CA ILE A 108 -12.99 -4.57 4.83
C ILE A 108 -11.62 -4.74 5.46
N THR A 109 -11.36 -5.89 6.09
CA THR A 109 -10.09 -6.19 6.76
C THR A 109 -9.37 -7.41 6.17
N GLY A 110 -10.04 -8.17 5.30
CA GLY A 110 -9.48 -9.33 4.61
C GLY A 110 -9.05 -9.02 3.18
N ASP A 111 -8.72 -10.07 2.43
CA ASP A 111 -8.56 -10.00 0.99
C ASP A 111 -9.92 -9.71 0.31
N PHE A 112 -9.87 -9.14 -0.89
CA PHE A 112 -11.09 -8.71 -1.58
C PHE A 112 -10.91 -8.70 -3.10
N THR A 113 -12.04 -8.72 -3.81
CA THR A 113 -12.09 -8.50 -5.25
C THR A 113 -12.79 -7.17 -5.55
N ALA A 114 -12.18 -6.32 -6.37
CA ALA A 114 -12.77 -5.05 -6.80
C ALA A 114 -13.07 -5.05 -8.30
N TYR A 115 -14.24 -4.53 -8.67
CA TYR A 115 -14.72 -4.40 -10.05
C TYR A 115 -14.75 -2.91 -10.41
N ILE A 116 -13.60 -2.37 -10.81
CA ILE A 116 -13.42 -0.92 -11.03
C ILE A 116 -14.08 -0.47 -12.35
N GLY A 117 -14.04 -1.32 -13.38
CA GLY A 117 -14.60 -1.01 -14.69
C GLY A 117 -13.57 -0.31 -15.57
N ARG A 118 -13.75 0.98 -15.86
CA ARG A 118 -12.90 1.72 -16.81
C ARG A 118 -12.32 2.98 -16.20
N VAL A 119 -11.11 3.32 -16.60
CA VAL A 119 -10.45 4.59 -16.27
C VAL A 119 -9.98 5.30 -17.52
N GLN A 120 -9.86 6.61 -17.45
CA GLN A 120 -9.35 7.46 -18.52
C GLN A 120 -8.15 8.27 -18.02
N LEU A 121 -7.05 8.24 -18.76
CA LEU A 121 -5.89 9.08 -18.53
C LEU A 121 -6.13 10.49 -19.09
N ASP A 122 -5.37 11.48 -18.61
CA ASP A 122 -5.46 12.88 -19.08
C ASP A 122 -5.24 13.07 -20.59
N ASN A 123 -4.54 12.15 -21.26
CA ASN A 123 -4.32 12.15 -22.71
C ASN A 123 -5.48 11.51 -23.50
N GLY A 124 -6.59 11.18 -22.82
CA GLY A 124 -7.79 10.60 -23.40
C GLY A 124 -7.78 9.07 -23.51
N LYS A 125 -6.65 8.41 -23.29
CA LYS A 125 -6.54 6.93 -23.34
C LYS A 125 -7.46 6.29 -22.29
N ILE A 126 -8.30 5.35 -22.73
CA ILE A 126 -9.17 4.56 -21.86
C ILE A 126 -8.50 3.22 -21.59
N ILE A 127 -8.55 2.77 -20.34
CA ILE A 127 -8.04 1.48 -19.89
C ILE A 127 -9.18 0.72 -19.23
N ASP A 128 -9.47 -0.47 -19.75
CA ASP A 128 -10.38 -1.43 -19.14
C ASP A 128 -9.66 -2.17 -18.01
N ILE A 129 -10.25 -2.16 -16.81
CA ILE A 129 -9.74 -2.79 -15.61
C ILE A 129 -10.54 -4.06 -15.36
N PRO A 130 -9.94 -5.26 -15.49
CA PRO A 130 -10.62 -6.51 -15.16
C PRO A 130 -10.88 -6.58 -13.64
N PRO A 131 -11.69 -7.53 -13.17
CA PRO A 131 -11.82 -7.79 -11.73
C PRO A 131 -10.45 -8.04 -11.09
N LEU A 132 -10.16 -7.27 -10.03
CA LEU A 132 -8.85 -7.28 -9.37
C LEU A 132 -8.93 -8.03 -8.05
N LYS A 133 -8.05 -9.00 -7.83
CA LYS A 133 -7.92 -9.77 -6.59
C LYS A 133 -6.84 -9.14 -5.72
N PHE A 134 -7.23 -8.37 -4.73
CA PHE A 134 -6.32 -7.71 -3.81
C PHE A 134 -5.94 -8.63 -2.67
N LYS A 135 -4.63 -8.78 -2.47
CA LYS A 135 -4.05 -9.47 -1.31
C LYS A 135 -3.33 -8.51 -0.39
N LYS A 136 -3.48 -8.75 0.92
CA LYS A 136 -2.74 -8.00 1.93
C LYS A 136 -1.26 -8.37 1.90
N HIS A 137 -0.43 -7.35 1.77
CA HIS A 137 1.02 -7.44 1.84
C HIS A 137 1.53 -6.81 3.14
N VAL A 138 2.71 -7.24 3.56
CA VAL A 138 3.45 -6.67 4.68
C VAL A 138 4.89 -6.44 4.27
N LEU A 139 5.36 -5.22 4.52
CA LEU A 139 6.76 -4.83 4.50
C LEU A 139 7.23 -4.74 5.95
N ILE A 140 8.29 -5.48 6.28
CA ILE A 140 8.90 -5.46 7.62
C ILE A 140 10.35 -5.11 7.45
N GLU A 141 10.76 -4.04 8.11
CA GLU A 141 12.10 -3.51 8.08
C GLU A 141 12.64 -3.51 9.50
N LYS A 142 13.61 -4.38 9.78
CA LYS A 142 14.28 -4.39 11.07
C LYS A 142 15.58 -3.61 10.99
N TYR A 143 15.74 -2.70 11.92
CA TYR A 143 16.93 -1.88 12.09
C TYR A 143 17.63 -2.31 13.38
N SER A 144 18.86 -2.81 13.25
CA SER A 144 19.72 -3.16 14.38
C SER A 144 20.70 -2.01 14.63
N GLY A 145 20.63 -1.37 15.80
CA GLY A 145 21.52 -0.26 16.14
C GLY A 145 22.99 -0.69 16.29
N LEU A 146 23.25 -1.97 16.59
CA LEU A 146 24.60 -2.55 16.54
C LEU A 146 25.10 -2.67 15.11
N ASP A 147 24.29 -3.22 14.20
CA ASP A 147 24.71 -3.37 12.81
C ASP A 147 24.94 -2.00 12.16
N ASP A 148 24.11 -0.99 12.48
CA ASP A 148 24.26 0.37 11.94
C ASP A 148 25.52 1.08 12.48
N ALA A 149 25.90 0.85 13.74
CA ALA A 149 27.13 1.38 14.33
C ALA A 149 28.41 0.73 13.81
N PHE A 150 28.35 -0.54 13.37
CA PHE A 150 29.51 -1.31 12.87
C PHE A 150 29.56 -1.48 11.35
N SER A 151 28.48 -1.15 10.64
CA SER A 151 28.47 -1.09 9.18
C SER A 151 28.97 0.27 8.73
N LYS A 152 29.89 0.29 7.74
CA LYS A 152 30.52 1.50 7.21
C LYS A 152 29.51 2.34 6.38
N GLY A 153 28.39 2.75 6.97
CA GLY A 153 27.34 3.52 6.32
C GLY A 153 26.37 2.71 5.44
N VAL A 154 26.30 1.39 5.60
CA VAL A 154 25.32 0.54 4.88
C VAL A 154 24.45 -0.16 5.92
N PRO A 155 23.26 0.37 6.24
CA PRO A 155 22.38 -0.22 7.24
C PRO A 155 22.07 -1.67 6.84
N ARG A 156 22.47 -2.64 7.67
CA ARG A 156 22.15 -4.05 7.43
C ARG A 156 20.68 -4.25 7.78
N LYS A 157 19.83 -4.15 6.76
CA LYS A 157 18.38 -4.15 6.87
C LYS A 157 17.84 -5.56 6.56
N GLU A 158 17.28 -6.23 7.55
CA GLU A 158 16.43 -7.39 7.26
C GLU A 158 15.11 -6.86 6.72
N ILE A 159 14.81 -7.19 5.46
CA ILE A 159 13.57 -6.80 4.79
C ILE A 159 12.79 -8.06 4.46
N PHE A 160 11.61 -8.19 5.04
CA PHE A 160 10.58 -9.04 4.46
C PHE A 160 9.62 -8.17 3.65
N SER A 161 9.31 -8.57 2.42
CA SER A 161 8.27 -7.95 1.60
C SER A 161 7.53 -9.05 0.86
N GLY A 162 6.24 -9.19 1.14
CA GLY A 162 5.43 -10.25 0.56
C GLY A 162 4.01 -10.24 1.10
N THR A 163 3.23 -11.26 0.79
CA THR A 163 1.88 -11.39 1.35
C THR A 163 1.94 -11.65 2.86
N VAL A 164 0.91 -11.23 3.59
CA VAL A 164 0.78 -11.56 5.03
C VAL A 164 0.74 -13.08 5.25
N GLU A 165 0.15 -13.83 4.32
CA GLU A 165 0.14 -15.30 4.38
C GLU A 165 1.55 -15.88 4.29
N ASP A 166 2.39 -15.40 3.36
CA ASP A 166 3.76 -15.87 3.21
C ASP A 166 4.61 -15.54 4.43
N TYR A 167 4.43 -14.34 5.01
CA TYR A 167 5.10 -13.97 6.25
C TYR A 167 4.75 -14.92 7.41
N LYS A 168 3.44 -15.23 7.56
CA LYS A 168 2.95 -16.15 8.60
C LYS A 168 3.47 -17.57 8.40
N LYS A 169 3.67 -18.02 7.16
CA LYS A 169 4.26 -19.33 6.85
C LYS A 169 5.75 -19.39 7.21
N GLN A 170 6.52 -18.32 7.01
CA GLN A 170 7.94 -18.28 7.37
C GLN A 170 8.20 -18.25 8.88
N LYS A 171 7.21 -17.81 9.66
CA LYS A 171 7.27 -17.78 11.14
C LYS A 171 6.88 -19.11 11.81
N LYS A 172 6.30 -20.05 11.08
CA LYS A 172 5.95 -21.38 11.59
C LYS A 172 7.15 -22.32 11.46
#